data_AF-A0A5B8YQ71-F1
#
_entry.id   AF-A0A5B8YQ71-F1
#
_cell.length_a   1.000
_cell.length_b   1.000
_cell.length_c   1.000
_cell.angle_alpha   90.00
_cell.angle_beta   90.00
_cell.angle_gamma   90.00
#
_symmetry.space_group_name_H-M   'P 1'
#
loop_
_entity.id
_entity.type
_entity.pdbx_description
1 polymer ?
#
loop_
_entity_poly.entity_id
_entity_poly.type
_entity_poly.pdbx_seq_one_letter_code
_entity_poly.pdbx_strand_id
1 'polypeptide(L)'
;MTIATHISDLLYRYECVILPGFGAFLTQREPARYNEDSQAFFPPKKRISFNAQLVKNDGLLANYIADVSQISYSEAVYKIGEFVQKLNSQLEKKQPVSLENLGSFSLSTEGNLQFEPVKVHNFLTEAFGLSEVPAIGVQREIYKKQVEALEEKAPILFTPERRQTSPYWKYAAIGLIALGLSGFAGLNIYSNQVTEHNVAEQQVAESQLQQQIQQATFVIDNPLPEITFKVTKQEGNYHIVAGAFRVEENAHQKVTELKAEGFKARYIGVNKFGLHQVVYGSFPTRPEAMDMLWKAKKTNEGAWMLVQEL
;
A
#
# COMPACT_ATOMS: atom_id res chain seq x y z
N MET A 1 12.26 -24.38 -15.75
CA MET A 1 11.49 -23.13 -15.82
C MET A 1 12.41 -22.00 -15.39
N THR A 2 12.31 -20.82 -16.00
CA THR A 2 13.18 -19.67 -15.70
C THR A 2 12.45 -18.68 -14.80
N ILE A 3 13.16 -17.83 -14.07
CA ILE A 3 12.52 -16.79 -13.25
C ILE A 3 11.68 -15.83 -14.13
N ALA A 4 12.11 -15.59 -15.37
CA ALA A 4 11.33 -14.82 -16.35
C ALA A 4 9.95 -15.42 -16.62
N THR A 5 9.83 -16.75 -16.74
CA THR A 5 8.52 -17.40 -16.92
C THR A 5 7.60 -17.19 -15.72
N HIS A 6 8.13 -17.26 -14.50
CA HIS A 6 7.33 -17.03 -13.29
C HIS A 6 6.84 -15.58 -13.18
N ILE A 7 7.66 -14.61 -13.57
CA ILE A 7 7.26 -13.21 -13.64
C ILE A 7 6.14 -13.03 -14.69
N SER A 8 6.30 -13.64 -15.87
CA SER A 8 5.29 -13.61 -16.94
C SER A 8 3.94 -14.14 -16.46
N ASP A 9 3.93 -15.28 -15.77
CA ASP A 9 2.71 -15.88 -15.18
C ASP A 9 2.03 -14.91 -14.20
N LEU A 10 2.80 -14.30 -13.31
CA LEU A 10 2.28 -13.38 -12.30
C LEU A 10 1.68 -12.11 -12.91
N LEU A 11 2.22 -11.61 -14.03
CA LEU A 11 1.72 -10.38 -14.67
C LEU A 11 0.33 -10.55 -15.31
N TYR A 12 -0.14 -11.78 -15.55
CA TYR A 12 -1.54 -12.04 -15.92
C TYR A 12 -2.50 -11.76 -14.78
N ARG A 13 -2.06 -11.93 -13.52
CA ARG A 13 -2.91 -11.78 -12.33
C ARG A 13 -2.68 -10.47 -11.57
N TYR A 14 -1.44 -9.99 -11.56
CA TYR A 14 -1.02 -8.82 -10.78
C TYR A 14 -0.57 -7.69 -11.70
N GLU A 15 -0.71 -6.45 -11.22
CA GLU A 15 -0.29 -5.26 -11.98
C GLU A 15 1.19 -4.94 -11.79
N CYS A 16 1.74 -5.28 -10.63
CA CYS A 16 3.12 -5.05 -10.24
C CYS A 16 3.75 -6.38 -9.80
N VAL A 17 4.92 -6.71 -10.35
CA VAL A 17 5.72 -7.85 -9.91
C VAL A 17 7.14 -7.35 -9.68
N ILE A 18 7.60 -7.42 -8.43
CA ILE A 18 8.93 -6.97 -8.06
C ILE A 18 9.93 -8.11 -8.31
N LEU A 19 11.07 -7.77 -8.92
CA LEU A 19 12.29 -8.57 -8.97
C LEU A 19 13.29 -7.98 -7.96
N PRO A 20 13.37 -8.55 -6.74
CA PRO A 20 14.18 -8.02 -5.65
C PRO A 20 15.63 -7.72 -6.06
N GLY A 21 16.10 -6.50 -5.79
CA GLY A 21 17.46 -6.08 -6.14
C GLY A 21 17.68 -5.70 -7.60
N PHE A 22 16.65 -5.73 -8.45
CA PHE A 22 16.73 -5.29 -9.86
C PHE A 22 15.71 -4.19 -10.20
N GLY A 23 14.45 -4.36 -9.78
CA GLY A 23 13.37 -3.41 -10.03
C GLY A 23 12.01 -4.10 -10.11
N ALA A 24 11.00 -3.42 -10.64
CA ALA A 24 9.65 -3.97 -10.77
C ALA A 24 9.09 -3.86 -12.19
N PHE A 25 8.39 -4.91 -12.61
CA PHE A 25 7.57 -4.92 -13.81
C PHE A 25 6.18 -4.39 -13.47
N LEU A 26 5.77 -3.38 -14.21
CA LEU A 26 4.48 -2.70 -14.04
C LEU A 26 3.67 -2.92 -15.31
N THR A 27 2.37 -3.11 -15.14
CA THR A 27 1.46 -3.25 -16.27
C THR A 27 0.34 -2.24 -16.18
N GLN A 28 0.01 -1.66 -17.32
CA GLN A 28 -1.07 -0.69 -17.44
C GLN A 28 -2.02 -1.13 -18.53
N ARG A 29 -3.32 -1.13 -18.22
CA ARG A 29 -4.36 -1.39 -19.21
C ARG A 29 -4.44 -0.23 -20.20
N GLU A 30 -4.39 -0.56 -21.48
CA GLU A 30 -4.72 0.31 -22.59
C GLU A 30 -6.07 -0.12 -23.17
N PRO A 31 -7.02 0.81 -23.36
CA PRO A 31 -8.31 0.49 -23.96
C PRO A 31 -8.16 0.12 -25.44
N ALA A 32 -9.21 -0.51 -25.98
CA ALA A 32 -9.33 -0.71 -27.41
C ALA A 32 -9.32 0.65 -28.11
N ARG A 33 -8.64 0.74 -29.25
CA ARG A 33 -8.54 1.99 -30.01
C ARG A 33 -8.66 1.75 -31.50
N TYR A 34 -9.23 2.73 -32.17
CA TYR A 34 -9.12 2.84 -33.61
C TYR A 34 -7.81 3.56 -33.95
N ASN A 35 -7.07 3.04 -34.93
CA ASN A 35 -5.92 3.72 -35.50
C ASN A 35 -6.27 4.17 -36.93
N GLU A 36 -6.18 5.47 -37.18
CA GLU A 36 -6.44 6.06 -38.49
C GLU A 36 -5.41 5.63 -39.54
N ASP A 37 -4.13 5.58 -39.16
CA ASP A 37 -3.03 5.28 -40.09
C ASP A 37 -3.13 3.86 -40.65
N SER A 38 -3.49 2.89 -39.79
CA SER A 38 -3.64 1.48 -40.18
C SER A 38 -5.09 1.11 -40.51
N GLN A 39 -6.03 2.05 -40.41
CA GLN A 39 -7.48 1.84 -40.55
C GLN A 39 -7.96 0.55 -39.85
N ALA A 40 -7.57 0.36 -38.60
CA ALA A 40 -7.84 -0.88 -37.87
C ALA A 40 -8.23 -0.60 -36.42
N PHE A 41 -9.10 -1.45 -35.89
CA PHE A 41 -9.42 -1.53 -34.47
C PHE A 41 -8.44 -2.47 -33.78
N PHE A 42 -7.74 -1.95 -32.79
CA PHE A 42 -6.84 -2.71 -31.93
C PHE A 42 -7.58 -3.15 -30.67
N PRO A 43 -7.42 -4.41 -30.24
CA PRO A 43 -8.02 -4.89 -29.00
C PRO A 43 -7.41 -4.16 -27.79
N PRO A 44 -8.10 -4.18 -26.63
CA PRO A 44 -7.52 -3.68 -25.40
C PRO A 44 -6.32 -4.56 -25.01
N LYS A 45 -5.30 -3.97 -24.39
CA LYS A 45 -4.08 -4.69 -24.01
C LYS A 45 -3.51 -4.23 -22.69
N LYS A 46 -2.64 -5.03 -22.09
CA LYS A 46 -1.80 -4.64 -20.95
C LYS A 46 -0.40 -4.28 -21.46
N ARG A 47 -0.02 -3.01 -21.39
CA ARG A 47 1.35 -2.55 -21.70
C ARG A 47 2.24 -2.78 -20.48
N ILE A 48 3.39 -3.43 -20.67
CA ILE A 48 4.42 -3.57 -19.63
C ILE A 48 5.38 -2.37 -19.66
N SER A 49 5.77 -1.91 -18.49
CA SER A 49 6.90 -1.02 -18.26
C SER A 49 7.77 -1.56 -17.11
N PHE A 50 8.95 -0.98 -16.94
CA PHE A 50 9.88 -1.38 -15.89
C PHE A 50 10.31 -0.16 -15.08
N ASN A 51 10.39 -0.32 -13.75
CA ASN A 51 10.91 0.69 -12.84
C ASN A 51 12.05 0.12 -11.98
N ALA A 52 13.27 0.61 -12.20
CA ALA A 52 14.48 0.18 -11.49
C ALA A 52 14.53 0.62 -10.02
N GLN A 53 13.71 1.61 -9.60
CA GLN A 53 13.73 2.12 -8.23
C GLN A 53 12.99 1.21 -7.23
N LEU A 54 12.11 0.34 -7.74
CA LEU A 54 11.27 -0.55 -6.94
C LEU A 54 11.99 -1.88 -6.68
N VAL A 55 12.95 -1.88 -5.75
CA VAL A 55 13.84 -3.03 -5.49
C VAL A 55 13.49 -3.84 -4.24
N LYS A 56 12.61 -3.32 -3.38
CA LYS A 56 12.28 -3.93 -2.09
C LYS A 56 11.44 -5.20 -2.30
N ASN A 57 11.89 -6.31 -1.74
CA ASN A 57 11.16 -7.58 -1.81
C ASN A 57 9.82 -7.48 -1.05
N ASP A 58 8.72 -7.74 -1.75
CA ASP A 58 7.35 -7.84 -1.22
C ASP A 58 6.93 -9.29 -0.94
N GLY A 59 7.77 -10.26 -1.30
CA GLY A 59 7.54 -11.69 -1.13
C GLY A 59 6.68 -12.33 -2.23
N LEU A 60 6.08 -11.57 -3.16
CA LEU A 60 5.15 -12.13 -4.15
C LEU A 60 5.81 -13.15 -5.06
N LEU A 61 6.92 -12.76 -5.72
CA LEU A 61 7.65 -13.62 -6.63
C LEU A 61 8.28 -14.82 -5.91
N ALA A 62 8.85 -14.58 -4.73
CA ALA A 62 9.52 -15.62 -3.95
C ALA A 62 8.54 -16.69 -3.43
N ASN A 63 7.37 -16.28 -2.92
CA ASN A 63 6.31 -17.19 -2.50
C ASN A 63 5.78 -18.00 -3.69
N TYR A 64 5.50 -17.34 -4.82
CA TYR A 64 5.02 -18.03 -6.02
C TYR A 64 6.00 -19.10 -6.53
N ILE A 65 7.30 -18.78 -6.56
CA ILE A 65 8.33 -19.73 -6.96
C ILE A 65 8.44 -20.88 -5.96
N ALA A 66 8.38 -20.60 -4.65
CA ALA A 66 8.39 -21.62 -3.60
C ALA A 66 7.23 -22.61 -3.77
N ASP A 67 6.03 -22.09 -4.01
CA ASP A 67 4.81 -22.88 -4.18
C ASP A 67 4.84 -23.71 -5.47
N VAL A 68 5.17 -23.11 -6.62
CA VAL A 68 5.17 -23.81 -7.92
C VAL A 68 6.32 -24.80 -8.04
N SER A 69 7.50 -24.45 -7.50
CA SER A 69 8.70 -25.29 -7.60
C SER A 69 8.86 -26.25 -6.42
N GLN A 70 7.98 -26.18 -5.42
CA GLN A 70 8.03 -27.00 -4.20
C GLN A 70 9.39 -26.89 -3.48
N ILE A 71 9.89 -25.67 -3.36
CA ILE A 71 11.14 -25.35 -2.65
C ILE A 71 10.86 -24.44 -1.46
N SER A 72 11.81 -24.38 -0.52
CA SER A 72 11.68 -23.43 0.59
C SER A 72 11.71 -21.97 0.10
N TYR A 73 11.03 -21.09 0.85
CA TYR A 73 11.05 -19.64 0.57
C TYR A 73 12.48 -19.07 0.50
N SER A 74 13.36 -19.49 1.41
CA SER A 74 14.76 -19.05 1.44
C SER A 74 15.53 -19.49 0.18
N GLU A 75 15.28 -20.72 -0.30
CA GLU A 75 15.86 -21.20 -1.56
C GLU A 75 15.33 -20.43 -2.77
N ALA A 76 14.04 -20.08 -2.78
CA ALA A 76 13.46 -19.23 -3.83
C ALA A 76 14.12 -17.84 -3.87
N VAL A 77 14.29 -17.20 -2.72
CA VAL A 77 15.00 -15.91 -2.59
C VAL A 77 16.45 -16.02 -3.07
N TYR A 78 17.14 -17.12 -2.73
CA TYR A 78 18.51 -17.38 -3.18
C TYR A 78 18.58 -17.47 -4.72
N LYS A 79 17.71 -18.27 -5.35
CA LYS A 79 17.65 -18.41 -6.82
C LYS A 79 17.33 -17.10 -7.52
N ILE A 80 16.45 -16.28 -6.94
CA ILE A 80 16.16 -14.92 -7.44
C ILE A 80 17.43 -14.07 -7.41
N GLY A 81 18.19 -14.11 -6.30
CA GLY A 81 19.44 -13.38 -6.16
C GLY A 81 20.49 -13.78 -7.22
N GLU A 82 20.68 -15.09 -7.44
CA GLU A 82 21.61 -15.57 -8.48
C GLU A 82 21.21 -15.10 -9.89
N PHE A 83 19.91 -15.10 -10.17
CA PHE A 83 19.40 -14.63 -11.46
C PHE A 83 19.66 -13.13 -11.65
N VAL A 84 19.39 -12.30 -10.65
CA VAL A 84 19.67 -10.86 -10.69
C VAL A 84 21.16 -10.59 -10.85
N GLN A 85 22.01 -11.32 -10.14
CA GLN A 85 23.46 -11.20 -10.29
C GLN A 85 23.90 -11.51 -11.72
N LYS A 86 23.35 -12.56 -12.34
CA LYS A 86 23.62 -12.91 -13.74
C LYS A 86 23.19 -11.81 -14.70
N LEU A 87 22.01 -11.21 -14.51
CA LEU A 87 21.53 -10.08 -15.32
C LEU A 87 22.49 -8.88 -15.23
N ASN A 88 22.84 -8.48 -14.00
CA ASN A 88 23.74 -7.35 -13.78
C ASN A 88 25.11 -7.58 -14.42
N SER A 89 25.69 -8.78 -14.26
CA SER A 89 26.98 -9.11 -14.88
C SER A 89 26.96 -9.11 -16.42
N GLN A 90 25.80 -9.40 -17.04
CA GLN A 90 25.66 -9.30 -18.50
C GLN A 90 25.51 -7.84 -18.95
N LEU A 91 24.73 -7.04 -18.22
CA LEU A 91 24.53 -5.62 -18.49
C LEU A 91 25.84 -4.83 -18.30
N GLU A 92 26.64 -5.10 -17.28
CA GLU A 92 27.97 -4.49 -17.07
C GLU A 92 28.92 -4.72 -18.26
N LYS A 93 28.79 -5.86 -18.95
CA LYS A 93 29.54 -6.17 -20.17
C LYS A 93 28.98 -5.48 -21.42
N LYS A 94 28.00 -4.57 -21.24
CA LYS A 94 27.24 -3.89 -22.30
C LYS A 94 26.56 -4.85 -23.28
N GLN A 95 26.23 -6.05 -22.82
CA GLN A 95 25.48 -7.02 -23.62
C GLN A 95 23.98 -6.85 -23.33
N PRO A 96 23.14 -6.69 -24.36
CA PRO A 96 21.70 -6.65 -24.16
C PRO A 96 21.21 -8.01 -23.65
N VAL A 97 20.31 -7.99 -22.66
CA VAL A 97 19.76 -9.19 -22.05
C VAL A 97 18.28 -9.30 -22.40
N SER A 98 17.88 -10.40 -23.04
CA SER A 98 16.48 -10.65 -23.38
C SER A 98 15.84 -11.58 -22.36
N LEU A 99 14.69 -11.17 -21.83
CA LEU A 99 13.80 -12.00 -21.02
C LEU A 99 12.60 -12.41 -21.87
N GLU A 100 12.40 -13.72 -21.99
CA GLU A 100 11.30 -14.30 -22.74
C GLU A 100 9.95 -13.74 -22.26
N ASN A 101 9.07 -13.40 -23.22
CA ASN A 101 7.73 -12.81 -23.02
C ASN A 101 7.66 -11.44 -22.35
N LEU A 102 8.74 -10.96 -21.74
CA LEU A 102 8.76 -9.68 -21.00
C LEU A 102 9.34 -8.55 -21.85
N GLY A 103 10.60 -8.70 -22.30
CA GLY A 103 11.33 -7.63 -22.98
C GLY A 103 12.83 -7.78 -22.89
N SER A 104 13.55 -6.80 -23.44
CA SER A 104 15.00 -6.72 -23.40
C SER A 104 15.50 -5.55 -22.58
N PHE A 105 16.58 -5.78 -21.85
CA PHE A 105 17.31 -4.77 -21.10
C PHE A 105 18.62 -4.41 -21.79
N SER A 106 18.94 -3.13 -21.83
CA SER A 106 20.21 -2.59 -22.32
C SER A 106 20.66 -1.41 -21.47
N LEU A 107 21.94 -1.08 -21.52
CA LEU A 107 22.46 0.17 -20.92
C LEU A 107 22.59 1.23 -22.01
N SER A 108 22.11 2.43 -21.72
CA SER A 108 22.34 3.59 -22.60
C SER A 108 23.82 3.98 -22.61
N THR A 109 24.20 4.89 -23.52
CA THR A 109 25.55 5.48 -23.57
C THR A 109 25.92 6.20 -22.27
N GLU A 110 24.93 6.65 -21.50
CA GLU A 110 25.07 7.34 -20.22
C GLU A 110 25.05 6.39 -19.01
N GLY A 111 24.91 5.07 -19.25
CA GLY A 111 24.84 4.07 -18.19
C GLY A 111 23.46 3.88 -17.56
N ASN A 112 22.40 4.46 -18.15
CA ASN A 112 21.04 4.29 -17.66
C ASN A 112 20.43 2.98 -18.16
N LEU A 113 19.74 2.24 -17.29
CA LEU A 113 19.04 1.01 -17.66
C LEU A 113 17.81 1.33 -18.54
N GLN A 114 17.76 0.77 -19.73
CA GLN A 114 16.64 0.85 -20.66
C GLN A 114 15.94 -0.49 -20.78
N PHE A 115 14.62 -0.46 -20.80
CA PHE A 115 13.77 -1.63 -20.97
C PHE A 115 12.88 -1.46 -22.20
N GLU A 116 12.92 -2.43 -23.10
CA GLU A 116 12.05 -2.51 -24.27
C GLU A 116 11.12 -3.73 -24.15
N PRO A 117 9.80 -3.53 -24.00
CA PRO A 117 8.85 -4.63 -23.84
C PRO A 117 8.59 -5.39 -25.15
N VAL A 118 8.31 -6.68 -25.05
CA VAL A 118 7.87 -7.48 -26.20
C VAL A 118 6.47 -7.04 -26.66
N LYS A 119 6.30 -6.68 -27.94
CA LYS A 119 5.03 -6.17 -28.48
C LYS A 119 3.98 -7.24 -28.76
N VAL A 120 4.38 -8.51 -28.90
CA VAL A 120 3.52 -9.62 -29.35
C VAL A 120 2.65 -10.19 -28.22
N HIS A 121 3.10 -10.10 -26.96
CA HIS A 121 2.40 -10.72 -25.83
C HIS A 121 1.46 -9.73 -25.13
N ASN A 122 0.20 -10.15 -24.96
CA ASN A 122 -0.80 -9.39 -24.20
C ASN A 122 -1.08 -10.09 -22.86
N PHE A 123 -0.83 -9.38 -21.75
CA PHE A 123 -1.07 -9.88 -20.39
C PHE A 123 -2.51 -9.66 -19.92
N LEU A 124 -3.38 -9.07 -20.77
CA LEU A 124 -4.79 -8.89 -20.47
C LEU A 124 -5.56 -10.16 -20.86
N THR A 125 -5.94 -10.96 -19.87
CA THR A 125 -6.70 -12.21 -20.05
C THR A 125 -8.05 -12.00 -20.76
N GLU A 126 -8.73 -10.90 -20.48
CA GLU A 126 -10.00 -10.51 -21.12
C GLU A 126 -9.88 -10.32 -22.65
N ALA A 127 -8.67 -10.01 -23.14
CA ALA A 127 -8.40 -9.80 -24.55
C ALA A 127 -7.76 -11.02 -25.23
N PHE A 128 -7.68 -12.15 -24.52
CA PHE A 128 -7.12 -13.38 -25.08
C PHE A 128 -7.92 -13.81 -26.31
N GLY A 129 -7.20 -14.06 -27.41
CA GLY A 129 -7.79 -14.45 -28.70
C GLY A 129 -8.39 -13.29 -29.52
N LEU A 130 -8.42 -12.06 -29.00
CA LEU A 130 -8.83 -10.90 -29.80
C LEU A 130 -7.69 -10.49 -30.74
N SER A 131 -8.00 -10.38 -32.03
CA SER A 131 -7.07 -9.88 -33.04
C SER A 131 -7.44 -8.45 -33.46
N GLU A 132 -6.51 -7.80 -34.14
CA GLU A 132 -6.79 -6.55 -34.84
C GLU A 132 -7.86 -6.79 -35.91
N VAL A 133 -8.82 -5.86 -36.03
CA VAL A 133 -9.92 -5.94 -36.98
C VAL A 133 -9.84 -4.76 -37.95
N PRO A 134 -9.76 -5.00 -39.27
CA PRO A 134 -9.74 -3.90 -40.24
C PRO A 134 -11.06 -3.12 -40.21
N ALA A 135 -10.98 -1.80 -40.22
CA ALA A 135 -12.13 -0.92 -40.30
C ALA A 135 -12.53 -0.71 -41.77
N ILE A 136 -13.82 -0.88 -42.07
CA ILE A 136 -14.36 -0.58 -43.40
C ILE A 136 -15.04 0.78 -43.34
N GLY A 137 -14.58 1.73 -44.14
CA GLY A 137 -15.19 3.06 -44.24
C GLY A 137 -16.61 3.01 -44.81
N VAL A 138 -17.58 3.61 -44.11
CA VAL A 138 -18.98 3.68 -44.58
C VAL A 138 -19.21 4.99 -45.34
N GLN A 139 -19.40 4.91 -46.65
CA GLN A 139 -19.66 6.07 -47.51
C GLN A 139 -21.15 6.47 -47.50
N ARG A 140 -21.64 7.11 -46.42
CA ARG A 140 -23.07 7.47 -46.28
C ARG A 140 -23.52 8.65 -47.15
N GLU A 141 -22.61 9.55 -47.51
CA GLU A 141 -22.97 10.81 -48.18
C GLU A 141 -23.32 10.63 -49.68
N ILE A 142 -22.72 9.64 -50.34
CA ILE A 142 -22.96 9.36 -51.76
C ILE A 142 -24.39 8.88 -51.97
N TYR A 143 -24.87 7.99 -51.10
CA TYR A 143 -26.23 7.44 -51.20
C TYR A 143 -27.31 8.48 -50.91
N LYS A 144 -27.09 9.41 -49.97
CA LYS A 144 -28.06 10.49 -49.69
C LYS A 144 -28.23 11.42 -50.89
N LYS A 145 -27.14 11.86 -51.53
CA LYS A 145 -27.19 12.67 -52.75
C LYS A 145 -27.89 11.95 -53.90
N GLN A 146 -27.71 10.63 -53.99
CA GLN A 146 -28.37 9.82 -55.01
C GLN A 146 -29.87 9.68 -54.76
N VAL A 147 -30.30 9.57 -53.50
CA VAL A 147 -31.73 9.54 -53.12
C VAL A 147 -32.38 10.90 -53.36
N GLU A 148 -31.76 12.00 -52.94
CA GLU A 148 -32.27 13.37 -53.19
C GLU A 148 -32.44 13.64 -54.70
N ALA A 149 -31.47 13.24 -55.52
CA ALA A 149 -31.53 13.40 -56.97
C ALA A 149 -32.60 12.51 -57.65
N LEU A 150 -32.99 11.40 -57.02
CA LEU A 150 -34.09 10.54 -57.47
C LEU A 150 -35.45 11.09 -57.04
N GLU A 151 -35.53 11.69 -55.85
CA GLU A 151 -36.73 12.36 -55.35
C GLU A 151 -37.06 13.63 -56.15
N GLU A 152 -36.05 14.44 -56.55
CA GLU A 152 -36.27 15.62 -57.41
C GLU A 152 -36.84 15.27 -58.80
N LYS A 153 -36.56 14.07 -59.31
CA LYS A 153 -37.00 13.63 -60.65
C LYS A 153 -38.36 12.96 -60.65
N ALA A 154 -38.93 12.63 -59.49
CA ALA A 154 -40.28 12.09 -59.41
C ALA A 154 -41.30 13.24 -59.36
N PRO A 155 -42.18 13.41 -60.36
CA PRO A 155 -43.20 14.44 -60.29
C PRO A 155 -44.21 14.10 -59.20
N ILE A 156 -44.19 14.88 -58.11
CA ILE A 156 -45.20 14.81 -57.05
C ILE A 156 -46.50 15.40 -57.62
N LEU A 157 -47.48 14.55 -57.91
CA LEU A 157 -48.83 15.00 -58.27
C LEU A 157 -49.51 15.56 -57.02
N PHE A 158 -49.44 16.87 -56.82
CA PHE A 158 -50.15 17.57 -55.75
C PHE A 158 -51.64 17.65 -56.08
N THR A 159 -52.46 16.77 -55.50
CA THR A 159 -53.90 16.99 -55.34
C THR A 159 -54.15 17.63 -53.98
N PRO A 160 -54.57 18.90 -53.88
CA PRO A 160 -54.86 19.53 -52.60
C PRO A 160 -56.18 18.95 -52.04
N GLU A 161 -56.08 17.94 -51.18
CA GLU A 161 -57.23 17.45 -50.42
C GLU A 161 -57.48 18.39 -49.23
N ARG A 162 -58.58 19.14 -49.30
CA ARG A 162 -58.97 20.11 -48.27
C ARG A 162 -59.53 19.34 -47.06
N ARG A 163 -58.66 19.04 -46.10
CA ARG A 163 -59.01 18.31 -44.87
C ARG A 163 -59.97 19.13 -44.01
N GLN A 164 -61.23 18.69 -43.92
CA GLN A 164 -62.17 19.23 -42.93
C GLN A 164 -61.71 18.81 -41.53
N THR A 165 -61.32 19.76 -40.70
CA THR A 165 -60.90 19.47 -39.32
C THR A 165 -62.12 19.29 -38.44
N SER A 166 -62.24 18.13 -37.81
CA SER A 166 -63.32 17.83 -36.88
C SER A 166 -63.07 18.53 -35.53
N PRO A 167 -64.08 19.17 -34.91
CA PRO A 167 -63.90 19.99 -33.71
C PRO A 167 -63.47 19.20 -32.46
N TYR A 168 -63.57 17.87 -32.46
CA TYR A 168 -63.23 17.02 -31.32
C TYR A 168 -61.74 17.03 -30.94
N TRP A 169 -60.85 17.39 -31.87
CA TRP A 169 -59.41 17.48 -31.63
C TRP A 169 -59.04 18.55 -30.60
N LYS A 170 -59.89 19.59 -30.45
CA LYS A 170 -59.70 20.62 -29.41
C LYS A 170 -59.90 20.03 -28.00
N TYR A 171 -60.86 19.12 -27.84
CA TYR A 171 -61.11 18.45 -26.56
C TYR A 171 -60.06 17.38 -26.27
N ALA A 172 -59.55 16.69 -27.29
CA ALA A 172 -58.42 15.75 -27.13
C ALA A 172 -57.16 16.46 -26.60
N ALA A 173 -56.86 17.67 -27.10
CA ALA A 173 -55.74 18.47 -26.60
C ALA A 173 -55.91 18.86 -25.13
N ILE A 174 -57.12 19.25 -24.71
CA ILE A 174 -57.42 19.58 -23.30
C ILE A 174 -57.25 18.34 -22.41
N GLY A 175 -57.71 17.17 -22.86
CA GLY A 175 -57.54 15.91 -22.15
C GLY A 175 -56.08 15.52 -21.96
N LEU A 176 -55.24 15.70 -22.99
CA LEU A 176 -53.80 15.45 -22.90
C LEU A 176 -53.09 16.41 -21.93
N ILE A 177 -53.47 17.69 -21.93
CA ILE A 177 -52.92 18.68 -20.99
C ILE A 177 -53.32 18.34 -19.55
N ALA A 178 -54.59 17.97 -19.31
CA ALA A 178 -55.06 17.58 -17.99
C ALA A 178 -54.34 16.33 -17.47
N LEU A 179 -54.18 15.30 -18.33
CA LEU A 179 -53.43 14.08 -17.99
C LEU A 179 -51.94 14.37 -17.72
N GLY A 180 -51.33 15.26 -18.50
CA GLY A 180 -49.95 15.67 -18.31
C GLY A 180 -49.74 16.39 -16.97
N LEU A 181 -50.63 17.34 -16.63
CA LEU A 181 -50.56 18.08 -15.36
C LEU A 181 -50.85 17.17 -14.16
N SER A 182 -51.83 16.27 -14.25
CA SER A 182 -52.12 15.32 -13.17
C SER A 182 -50.99 14.30 -12.98
N GLY A 183 -50.39 13.82 -14.08
CA GLY A 183 -49.24 12.92 -14.03
C GLY A 183 -48.03 13.59 -13.39
N PHE A 184 -47.72 14.83 -13.78
CA PHE A 184 -46.62 15.60 -13.20
C PHE A 184 -46.81 15.87 -11.70
N ALA A 185 -48.01 16.27 -11.27
CA ALA A 185 -48.32 16.48 -9.86
C ALA A 185 -48.23 15.18 -9.04
N GLY A 186 -48.75 14.06 -9.58
CA GLY A 186 -48.68 12.75 -8.93
C GLY A 186 -47.24 12.25 -8.76
N LEU A 187 -46.38 12.44 -9.76
CA LEU A 187 -44.96 12.09 -9.69
C LEU A 187 -44.21 12.88 -8.61
N ASN A 188 -44.51 14.18 -8.45
CA ASN A 188 -43.84 15.05 -7.48
C ASN A 188 -44.24 14.69 -6.02
N ILE A 189 -45.51 14.33 -5.78
CA ILE A 189 -45.98 13.87 -4.47
C ILE A 189 -45.35 12.51 -4.11
N TYR A 190 -45.30 11.59 -5.07
CA TYR A 190 -44.70 10.27 -4.86
C TYR A 190 -43.20 10.36 -4.57
N SER A 191 -42.46 11.22 -5.28
CA SER A 191 -41.01 11.37 -5.04
C SER A 191 -40.72 11.88 -3.63
N ASN A 192 -41.50 12.83 -3.11
CA ASN A 192 -41.31 13.34 -1.76
C ASN A 192 -41.54 12.25 -0.69
N GLN A 193 -42.58 11.43 -0.86
CA GLN A 193 -42.89 10.37 0.10
C GLN A 193 -41.81 9.26 0.11
N VAL A 194 -41.25 8.93 -1.06
CA VAL A 194 -40.15 7.96 -1.16
C VAL A 194 -38.87 8.53 -0.55
N THR A 195 -38.57 9.82 -0.74
CA THR A 195 -37.39 10.44 -0.13
C THR A 195 -37.47 10.44 1.40
N GLU A 196 -38.65 10.73 1.98
CA GLU A 196 -38.83 10.71 3.44
C GLU A 196 -38.62 9.30 4.02
N HIS A 197 -39.16 8.27 3.38
CA HIS A 197 -38.96 6.88 3.82
C HIS A 197 -37.49 6.44 3.72
N ASN A 198 -36.81 6.81 2.63
CA ASN A 198 -35.39 6.47 2.45
C ASN A 198 -34.49 7.15 3.51
N VAL A 199 -34.79 8.42 3.85
CA VAL A 199 -34.05 9.14 4.89
C VAL A 199 -34.31 8.55 6.28
N ALA A 200 -35.56 8.17 6.58
CA ALA A 200 -35.89 7.52 7.85
C ALA A 200 -35.15 6.17 8.02
N GLU A 201 -35.12 5.35 6.98
CA GLU A 201 -34.38 4.06 6.99
C GLU A 201 -32.86 4.27 7.15
N GLN A 202 -32.29 5.30 6.51
CA GLN A 202 -30.88 5.64 6.69
C GLN A 202 -30.57 6.03 8.15
N GLN A 203 -31.40 6.87 8.77
CA GLN A 203 -31.22 7.25 10.17
C GLN A 203 -31.34 6.04 11.12
N VAL A 204 -32.26 5.12 10.83
CA VAL A 204 -32.40 3.87 11.59
C VAL A 204 -31.13 3.02 11.43
N ALA A 205 -30.60 2.84 10.22
CA ALA A 205 -29.38 2.09 9.97
C ALA A 205 -28.15 2.72 10.66
N GLU A 206 -28.02 4.05 10.63
CA GLU A 206 -26.96 4.78 11.35
C GLU A 206 -27.05 4.59 12.85
N SER A 207 -28.27 4.62 13.41
CA SER A 207 -28.48 4.37 14.85
C SER A 207 -28.10 2.94 15.26
N GLN A 208 -28.42 1.95 14.42
CA GLN A 208 -28.03 0.55 14.64
C GLN A 208 -26.52 0.37 14.53
N LEU A 209 -25.88 1.01 13.55
CA LEU A 209 -24.42 1.00 13.40
C LEU A 209 -23.74 1.63 14.63
N GLN A 210 -24.25 2.77 15.12
CA GLN A 210 -23.74 3.38 16.35
C GLN A 210 -23.92 2.47 17.57
N GLN A 211 -25.07 1.80 17.70
CA GLN A 211 -25.28 0.82 18.77
C GLN A 211 -24.30 -0.36 18.66
N GLN A 212 -24.05 -0.87 17.45
CA GLN A 212 -23.06 -1.93 17.23
C GLN A 212 -21.64 -1.46 17.53
N ILE A 213 -21.27 -0.24 17.14
CA ILE A 213 -19.97 0.37 17.48
C ILE A 213 -19.85 0.49 19.00
N GLN A 214 -20.88 0.96 19.69
CA GLN A 214 -20.87 1.13 21.14
C GLN A 214 -20.76 -0.22 21.87
N GLN A 215 -21.51 -1.24 21.43
CA GLN A 215 -21.42 -2.60 21.95
C GLN A 215 -20.07 -3.26 21.64
N ALA A 216 -19.49 -3.02 20.46
CA ALA A 216 -18.17 -3.51 20.07
C ALA A 216 -17.02 -2.75 20.77
N THR A 217 -17.27 -1.53 21.26
CA THR A 217 -16.24 -0.69 21.90
C THR A 217 -16.10 -0.98 23.41
N PHE A 218 -16.92 -1.84 24.01
CA PHE A 218 -16.82 -2.12 25.45
C PHE A 218 -17.10 -3.59 25.81
N VAL A 219 -16.07 -4.45 25.65
CA VAL A 219 -15.70 -5.53 26.60
C VAL A 219 -14.21 -5.88 26.41
N ILE A 220 -13.34 -5.39 27.28
CA ILE A 220 -12.13 -6.11 27.69
C ILE A 220 -12.27 -6.30 29.20
N ASP A 221 -13.16 -7.21 29.63
CA ASP A 221 -13.33 -7.61 31.03
C ASP A 221 -12.26 -8.62 31.49
N ASN A 222 -11.04 -8.46 31.00
CA ASN A 222 -9.83 -8.98 31.63
C ASN A 222 -8.62 -8.35 30.94
N PRO A 223 -8.16 -7.14 31.31
CA PRO A 223 -6.82 -6.75 30.93
C PRO A 223 -5.90 -7.84 31.50
N LEU A 224 -5.22 -8.58 30.63
CA LEU A 224 -4.16 -9.50 31.03
C LEU A 224 -3.30 -8.76 32.05
N PRO A 225 -2.95 -9.36 33.21
CA PRO A 225 -2.23 -8.65 34.24
C PRO A 225 -0.98 -8.04 33.62
N GLU A 226 -0.94 -6.71 33.57
CA GLU A 226 0.22 -5.98 33.13
C GLU A 226 1.35 -6.38 34.07
N ILE A 227 2.33 -7.14 33.55
CA ILE A 227 3.59 -7.38 34.24
C ILE A 227 4.36 -6.06 34.21
N THR A 228 3.93 -5.14 35.06
CA THR A 228 4.66 -3.92 35.36
C THR A 228 5.86 -4.34 36.20
N PHE A 229 6.98 -4.59 35.53
CA PHE A 229 8.27 -4.54 36.20
C PHE A 229 8.44 -3.13 36.75
N LYS A 230 8.09 -2.93 38.04
CA LYS A 230 8.53 -1.77 38.80
C LYS A 230 10.04 -1.87 38.95
N VAL A 231 10.77 -1.48 37.91
CA VAL A 231 12.19 -1.14 38.06
C VAL A 231 12.21 0.10 38.93
N THR A 232 12.36 -0.08 40.24
CA THR A 232 12.65 1.01 41.17
C THR A 232 13.98 1.63 40.73
N LYS A 233 13.91 2.64 39.86
CA LYS A 233 15.04 3.49 39.52
C LYS A 233 15.45 4.17 40.82
N GLN A 234 16.66 3.86 41.28
CA GLN A 234 17.21 4.48 42.49
C GLN A 234 17.69 5.88 42.12
N GLU A 235 16.76 6.82 42.14
CA GLU A 235 17.00 8.23 41.90
C GLU A 235 17.35 8.94 43.21
N GLY A 236 18.35 9.81 43.16
CA GLY A 236 18.76 10.60 44.31
C GLY A 236 20.16 11.17 44.13
N ASN A 237 20.34 12.41 44.59
CA ASN A 237 21.57 13.18 44.37
C ASN A 237 22.68 12.85 45.38
N TYR A 238 22.42 11.96 46.34
CA TYR A 238 23.36 11.56 47.39
C TYR A 238 23.78 10.11 47.20
N HIS A 239 25.05 9.89 46.87
CA HIS A 239 25.61 8.57 46.61
C HIS A 239 26.65 8.21 47.67
N ILE A 240 26.55 7.02 48.27
CA ILE A 240 27.55 6.57 49.25
C ILE A 240 28.58 5.71 48.54
N VAL A 241 29.77 6.25 48.31
CA VAL A 241 30.84 5.61 47.57
C VAL A 241 31.56 4.59 48.45
N ALA A 242 31.65 3.36 47.95
CA ALA A 242 32.39 2.26 48.57
C ALA A 242 33.88 2.26 48.19
N GLY A 243 34.20 2.78 47.01
CA GLY A 243 35.58 2.89 46.53
C GLY A 243 35.65 3.40 45.09
N ALA A 244 36.86 3.75 44.67
CA ALA A 244 37.18 4.13 43.30
C ALA A 244 38.39 3.30 42.82
N PHE A 245 38.20 2.52 41.76
CA PHE A 245 39.17 1.54 41.28
C PHE A 245 39.75 1.97 39.92
N ARG A 246 41.02 1.68 39.69
CA ARG A 246 41.67 2.00 38.40
C ARG A 246 41.29 1.02 37.28
N VAL A 247 40.81 -0.17 37.65
CA VAL A 247 40.44 -1.25 36.74
C VAL A 247 38.94 -1.48 36.87
N GLU A 248 38.23 -1.47 35.74
CA GLU A 248 36.78 -1.62 35.66
C GLU A 248 36.28 -2.96 36.24
N GLU A 249 37.01 -4.05 35.95
CA GLU A 249 36.65 -5.39 36.43
C GLU A 249 36.59 -5.47 37.97
N ASN A 250 37.53 -4.81 38.66
CA ASN A 250 37.54 -4.74 40.13
C ASN A 250 36.32 -3.98 40.66
N ALA A 251 35.86 -2.96 39.93
CA ALA A 251 34.65 -2.24 40.29
C ALA A 251 33.40 -3.11 40.13
N HIS A 252 33.30 -3.91 39.06
CA HIS A 252 32.20 -4.86 38.86
C HIS A 252 32.20 -6.00 39.88
N GLN A 253 33.37 -6.55 40.20
CA GLN A 253 33.52 -7.53 41.27
C GLN A 253 33.04 -6.95 42.60
N LYS A 254 33.45 -5.71 42.92
CA LYS A 254 33.03 -5.06 44.16
C LYS A 254 31.53 -4.78 44.22
N VAL A 255 30.90 -4.41 43.09
CA VAL A 255 29.44 -4.28 43.00
C VAL A 255 28.75 -5.62 43.30
N THR A 256 29.29 -6.73 42.78
CA THR A 256 28.72 -8.06 42.97
C THR A 256 28.83 -8.51 44.43
N GLU A 257 29.98 -8.27 45.07
CA GLU A 257 30.18 -8.51 46.51
C GLU A 257 29.17 -7.72 47.36
N LEU A 258 29.07 -6.42 47.13
CA LEU A 258 28.16 -5.56 47.91
C LEU A 258 26.69 -5.92 47.69
N LYS A 259 26.31 -6.37 46.49
CA LYS A 259 24.97 -6.91 46.24
C LYS A 259 24.72 -8.21 46.99
N ALA A 260 25.71 -9.09 47.09
CA ALA A 260 25.62 -10.33 47.87
C ALA A 260 25.49 -10.04 49.38
N GLU A 261 26.11 -8.97 49.86
CA GLU A 261 25.93 -8.44 51.23
C GLU A 261 24.55 -7.77 51.46
N GLY A 262 23.73 -7.65 50.41
CA GLY A 262 22.37 -7.09 50.49
C GLY A 262 22.29 -5.59 50.25
N PHE A 263 23.38 -4.94 49.85
CA PHE A 263 23.36 -3.52 49.51
C PHE A 263 22.82 -3.28 48.10
N LYS A 264 22.25 -2.09 47.90
CA LYS A 264 21.75 -1.60 46.62
C LYS A 264 22.89 -1.07 45.73
N ALA A 265 23.99 -1.83 45.66
CA ALA A 265 25.23 -1.34 45.10
C ALA A 265 25.19 -1.22 43.58
N ARG A 266 25.85 -0.18 43.05
CA ARG A 266 25.87 0.14 41.62
C ARG A 266 27.20 0.77 41.20
N TYR A 267 27.58 0.54 39.95
CA TYR A 267 28.64 1.28 39.27
C TYR A 267 28.08 2.62 38.74
N ILE A 268 28.73 3.74 39.10
CA ILE A 268 28.26 5.09 38.74
C ILE A 268 29.08 5.78 37.65
N GLY A 269 30.10 5.11 37.11
CA GLY A 269 30.97 5.66 36.07
C GLY A 269 32.36 6.02 36.59
N VAL A 270 33.07 6.82 35.80
CA VAL A 270 34.46 7.20 36.02
C VAL A 270 34.54 8.63 36.56
N ASN A 271 35.34 8.87 37.59
CA ASN A 271 35.55 10.22 38.14
C ASN A 271 36.50 11.07 37.26
N LYS A 272 36.68 12.34 37.64
CA LYS A 272 37.62 13.27 36.97
C LYS A 272 39.08 12.79 36.93
N PHE A 273 39.44 11.80 37.74
CA PHE A 273 40.78 11.22 37.84
C PHE A 273 40.91 9.88 37.10
N GLY A 274 39.90 9.46 36.33
CA GLY A 274 39.94 8.20 35.57
C GLY A 274 39.68 6.95 36.41
N LEU A 275 39.11 7.07 37.62
CA LEU A 275 38.81 5.93 38.49
C LEU A 275 37.33 5.55 38.45
N HIS A 276 37.07 4.25 38.31
CA HIS A 276 35.75 3.61 38.29
C HIS A 276 35.14 3.59 39.70
N GLN A 277 34.02 4.29 39.89
CA GLN A 277 33.39 4.47 41.20
C GLN A 277 32.25 3.47 41.43
N VAL A 278 32.26 2.89 42.63
CA VAL A 278 31.23 1.96 43.11
C VAL A 278 30.53 2.57 44.32
N VAL A 279 29.21 2.51 44.35
CA VAL A 279 28.40 3.03 45.47
C VAL A 279 27.63 1.92 46.15
N TYR A 280 27.42 2.05 47.46
CA TYR A 280 26.51 1.20 48.25
C TYR A 280 25.04 1.44 47.90
N GLY A 281 24.71 2.65 47.42
CA GLY A 281 23.37 3.05 46.99
C GLY A 281 23.26 4.55 46.72
N SER A 282 22.18 4.93 46.05
CA SER A 282 21.77 6.33 45.83
C SER A 282 20.53 6.65 46.65
N PHE A 283 20.50 7.82 47.27
CA PHE A 283 19.42 8.25 48.16
C PHE A 283 18.91 9.65 47.77
N PRO A 284 17.58 9.87 47.85
CA PRO A 284 16.99 11.17 47.52
C PRO A 284 17.24 12.21 48.62
N THR A 285 17.33 11.79 49.88
CA THR A 285 17.48 12.70 51.03
C THR A 285 18.82 12.52 51.74
N ARG A 286 19.40 13.64 52.19
CA ARG A 286 20.66 13.65 52.95
C ARG A 286 20.61 12.82 54.25
N PRO A 287 19.53 12.83 55.06
CA PRO A 287 19.46 12.03 56.29
C PRO A 287 19.55 10.52 56.02
N GLU A 288 18.87 10.00 55.00
CA GLU A 288 18.95 8.59 54.61
C GLU A 288 20.35 8.20 54.15
N ALA A 289 20.98 9.05 53.34
CA ALA A 289 22.36 8.87 52.90
C ALA A 289 23.33 8.83 54.09
N MET A 290 23.10 9.66 55.11
CA MET A 290 23.95 9.70 56.31
C MET A 290 23.83 8.44 57.17
N ASP A 291 22.62 7.91 57.35
CA ASP A 291 22.41 6.63 58.03
C ASP A 291 23.12 5.48 57.29
N MET A 292 23.02 5.47 55.96
CA MET A 292 23.73 4.49 55.13
C MET A 292 25.26 4.65 55.21
N LEU A 293 25.77 5.89 55.25
CA LEU A 293 27.20 6.16 55.42
C LEU A 293 27.73 5.64 56.76
N TRP A 294 26.97 5.82 57.86
CA TRP A 294 27.35 5.28 59.17
C TRP A 294 27.36 3.75 59.18
N LYS A 295 26.41 3.11 58.51
CA LYS A 295 26.41 1.65 58.32
C LYS A 295 27.62 1.19 57.51
N ALA A 296 27.88 1.84 56.37
CA ALA A 296 29.02 1.53 55.50
C ALA A 296 30.37 1.70 56.21
N LYS A 297 30.52 2.73 57.05
CA LYS A 297 31.77 3.00 57.78
C LYS A 297 32.12 1.95 58.84
N LYS A 298 31.16 1.13 59.30
CA LYS A 298 31.46 0.00 60.19
C LYS A 298 32.24 -1.10 59.49
N THR A 299 32.02 -1.27 58.18
CA THR A 299 32.65 -2.32 57.37
C THR A 299 33.82 -1.76 56.55
N ASN A 300 33.71 -0.51 56.10
CA ASN A 300 34.70 0.17 55.28
C ASN A 300 34.88 1.61 55.77
N GLU A 301 35.93 1.85 56.55
CA GLU A 301 36.26 3.19 57.09
C GLU A 301 36.46 4.24 55.97
N GLY A 302 36.86 3.80 54.78
CA GLY A 302 37.10 4.61 53.60
C GLY A 302 35.84 4.98 52.81
N ALA A 303 34.63 4.72 53.31
CA ALA A 303 33.40 5.14 52.63
C ALA A 303 33.16 6.67 52.77
N TRP A 304 32.75 7.33 51.68
CA TRP A 304 32.39 8.75 51.67
C TRP A 304 31.10 9.03 50.89
N MET A 305 30.48 10.18 51.14
CA MET A 305 29.30 10.64 50.42
C MET A 305 29.71 11.52 49.23
N LEU A 306 29.17 11.24 48.06
CA LEU A 306 29.27 12.03 46.84
C LEU A 306 27.91 12.68 46.56
N VAL A 307 27.89 14.00 46.37
CA VAL A 307 26.67 14.74 46.02
C VAL A 307 26.74 15.12 44.56
N GLN A 308 25.98 14.45 43.71
CA GLN A 308 25.97 14.65 42.27
C GLN A 308 24.64 14.15 41.70
N GLU A 309 24.14 14.80 40.65
CA GLU A 309 23.01 14.29 39.87
C GLU A 309 23.56 13.38 38.76
N LEU A 310 23.06 12.14 38.68
CA LEU A 310 23.52 11.08 37.77
C LEU A 310 22.48 10.74 36.70
#